data_AF-A0A7S0TJP2-F1
#
_entry.id   AF-A0A7S0TJP2-F1
#
_cell.length_a   1.000
_cell.length_b   1.000
_cell.length_c   1.000
_cell.angle_alpha   90.00
_cell.angle_beta   90.00
_cell.angle_gamma   90.00
#
_symmetry.space_group_name_H-M   'P 1'
#
loop_
_entity.id
_entity.type
_entity.pdbx_description
1 polymer ?
#
loop_
_entity_poly.entity_id
_entity_poly.type
_entity_poly.pdbx_seq_one_letter_code
_entity_poly.pdbx_strand_id
1 'polypeptide(L)'
;QNRSFCVDSECVSTSSTISPPHLPLPFLLLALLLLIIAPLPMSSSSPSSLNRYTGFSLHSRVASSGAKGGRERSSKARKTDAIPRIHAKDVTPEEFYATYVAMRRPCVLQGTLEGAKFEQWRDTKRLRKRAGQAKVEVEFRESQSAPFGVGNSKEMLFKDFLADFEKPDSLLYLTTQPLPLRDDGRPSLMSHPLTDLQDDFPLRPRLMGRLVPANYNLWMGNNRGESSSGLHHDYHDNLYVLISGRKRFELY
;
A
#
# COMPACT_ATOMS: atom_id res chain seq x y z
N GLN A 1 2.11 -10.74 -12.79
CA GLN A 1 1.42 -10.85 -11.49
C GLN A 1 2.10 -9.86 -10.56
N ASN A 2 1.42 -8.76 -10.22
CA ASN A 2 1.97 -7.64 -9.45
C ASN A 2 1.71 -7.87 -7.95
N ARG A 3 2.59 -7.38 -7.07
CA ARG A 3 2.48 -7.60 -5.62
C ARG A 3 2.87 -6.36 -4.82
N SER A 4 2.25 -6.24 -3.65
CA SER A 4 2.34 -5.12 -2.73
C SER A 4 3.65 -5.11 -1.93
N PHE A 5 4.17 -3.90 -1.70
CA PHE A 5 5.25 -3.55 -0.78
C PHE A 5 4.65 -2.97 0.50
N CYS A 6 5.19 -3.27 1.68
CA CYS A 6 4.72 -2.71 2.94
C CYS A 6 5.87 -1.99 3.66
N VAL A 7 5.66 -0.76 4.12
CA VAL A 7 6.55 -0.04 5.01
C VAL A 7 6.07 -0.26 6.45
N ASP A 8 6.96 -0.74 7.31
CA ASP A 8 6.72 -0.99 8.72
C ASP A 8 7.50 0.04 9.56
N SER A 9 6.75 0.85 10.34
CA SER A 9 7.28 1.96 11.14
C SER A 9 7.81 1.55 12.53
N GLU A 10 7.87 0.26 12.89
CA GLU A 10 8.30 -0.13 14.25
C GLU A 10 9.84 -0.16 14.45
N CYS A 11 10.28 0.54 15.50
CA CYS A 11 11.63 0.52 16.05
C CYS A 11 11.58 -0.16 17.44
N VAL A 12 12.45 -1.14 17.68
CA VAL A 12 12.49 -2.01 18.87
C VAL A 12 13.10 -1.29 20.10
N SER A 13 12.56 -1.54 21.30
CA SER A 13 13.37 -1.53 22.52
C SER A 13 13.01 -2.71 23.45
N THR A 14 14.06 -3.39 23.92
CA THR A 14 14.02 -4.47 24.90
C THR A 14 13.95 -3.89 26.32
N SER A 15 12.91 -4.20 27.09
CA SER A 15 13.02 -4.37 28.55
C SER A 15 11.74 -4.99 29.11
N SER A 16 11.93 -6.05 29.89
CA SER A 16 10.92 -6.73 30.71
C SER A 16 10.19 -5.77 31.65
N THR A 17 8.87 -5.64 31.51
CA THR A 17 7.95 -5.38 32.62
C THR A 17 6.51 -5.66 32.16
N ILE A 18 5.81 -6.47 32.95
CA ILE A 18 4.40 -6.85 32.75
C ILE A 18 3.54 -5.58 32.82
N SER A 19 2.76 -5.30 31.78
CA SER A 19 1.77 -4.21 31.72
C SER A 19 0.44 -4.74 31.16
N PRO A 20 -0.72 -4.15 31.55
CA PRO A 20 -2.05 -4.77 31.51
C PRO A 20 -2.63 -4.82 30.06
N PRO A 21 -3.77 -5.51 29.80
CA PRO A 21 -4.18 -5.82 28.44
C PRO A 21 -4.49 -4.54 27.67
N HIS A 22 -3.64 -4.20 26.71
CA HIS A 22 -3.84 -3.09 25.80
C HIS A 22 -5.14 -3.30 25.02
N LEU A 23 -6.08 -2.36 25.14
CA LEU A 23 -7.15 -2.18 24.16
C LEU A 23 -6.49 -2.06 22.77
N PRO A 24 -7.00 -2.74 21.73
CA PRO A 24 -6.40 -2.67 20.40
C PRO A 24 -6.41 -1.22 19.91
N LEU A 25 -5.24 -0.72 19.52
CA LEU A 25 -5.10 0.60 18.91
C LEU A 25 -5.84 0.62 17.56
N PRO A 26 -6.53 1.72 17.23
CA PRO A 26 -7.26 1.83 15.98
C PRO A 26 -6.30 1.78 14.78
N PHE A 27 -6.75 1.20 13.66
CA PHE A 27 -5.92 0.92 12.49
C PHE A 27 -5.89 2.09 11.51
N LEU A 28 -4.69 2.55 11.17
CA LEU A 28 -4.45 3.62 10.20
C LEU A 28 -3.43 3.13 9.16
N LEU A 29 -3.87 3.05 7.90
CA LEU A 29 -3.05 2.59 6.79
C LEU A 29 -3.16 3.58 5.63
N LEU A 30 -2.03 4.16 5.24
CA LEU A 30 -1.94 4.82 3.95
C LEU A 30 -1.42 3.80 2.94
N ALA A 31 -1.98 3.73 1.74
CA ALA A 31 -1.30 3.07 0.64
C ALA A 31 -1.13 4.01 -0.54
N LEU A 32 0.08 4.00 -1.04
CA LEU A 32 0.51 4.69 -2.23
C LEU A 32 0.48 3.69 -3.38
N LEU A 33 -0.39 3.88 -4.36
CA LEU A 33 -0.36 3.13 -5.62
C LEU A 33 0.63 3.81 -6.58
N LEU A 34 1.65 3.08 -7.00
CA LEU A 34 2.71 3.55 -7.89
C LEU A 34 2.48 3.06 -9.32
N LEU A 35 2.54 3.98 -10.27
CA LEU A 35 2.62 3.64 -11.68
C LEU A 35 4.07 3.27 -12.01
N ILE A 36 4.28 2.09 -12.59
CA ILE A 36 5.55 1.76 -13.24
C ILE A 36 5.62 2.54 -14.55
N ILE A 37 6.53 3.51 -14.65
CA ILE A 37 7.01 4.01 -15.93
C ILE A 37 8.46 3.52 -16.05
N ALA A 38 8.69 2.55 -16.93
CA ALA A 38 10.04 2.18 -17.35
C ALA A 38 10.74 3.43 -17.94
N PRO A 39 12.06 3.60 -17.76
CA PRO A 39 12.72 4.86 -18.07
C PRO A 39 12.54 5.23 -19.54
N LEU A 40 12.07 6.45 -19.79
CA LEU A 40 12.22 7.08 -21.11
C LEU A 40 13.72 7.09 -21.44
N PRO A 41 14.12 6.60 -22.63
CA PRO A 41 15.51 6.70 -23.05
C PRO A 41 15.89 8.18 -23.19
N MET A 42 17.06 8.53 -22.65
CA MET A 42 17.65 9.84 -22.91
C MET A 42 18.11 9.90 -24.38
N SER A 43 17.41 10.65 -25.22
CA SER A 43 17.97 11.71 -26.08
C SER A 43 17.00 12.15 -27.18
N SER A 44 16.91 13.48 -27.30
CA SER A 44 16.58 14.32 -28.46
C SER A 44 15.37 14.02 -29.37
N SER A 45 14.57 15.08 -29.55
CA SER A 45 13.58 15.38 -30.60
C SER A 45 12.23 14.65 -30.56
N SER A 46 11.16 15.43 -30.26
CA SER A 46 9.75 15.11 -30.55
C SER A 46 9.47 15.11 -32.07
N PRO A 47 8.28 14.69 -32.57
CA PRO A 47 7.11 14.10 -31.91
C PRO A 47 6.60 12.80 -32.59
N SER A 48 6.19 11.79 -31.83
CA SER A 48 5.10 10.89 -32.26
C SER A 48 4.61 10.03 -31.11
N SER A 49 3.38 10.28 -30.69
CA SER A 49 2.55 9.38 -29.89
C SER A 49 2.32 8.08 -30.67
N LEU A 50 3.03 7.01 -30.33
CA LEU A 50 2.62 5.63 -30.63
C LEU A 50 3.41 4.69 -29.73
N ASN A 51 2.76 4.24 -28.65
CA ASN A 51 3.25 3.15 -27.81
C ASN A 51 3.20 1.85 -28.63
N ARG A 52 4.27 1.52 -29.36
CA ARG A 52 4.41 0.28 -30.16
C ARG A 52 4.97 -0.87 -29.31
N TYR A 53 4.28 -1.21 -28.22
CA TYR A 53 4.66 -2.37 -27.42
C TYR A 53 4.27 -3.66 -28.16
N THR A 54 5.21 -4.23 -28.90
CA THR A 54 5.11 -5.59 -29.45
C THR A 54 5.51 -6.56 -28.34
N GLY A 55 4.52 -7.22 -27.74
CA GLY A 55 4.69 -8.09 -26.58
C GLY A 55 5.92 -9.02 -26.65
N PHE A 56 6.59 -9.18 -25.52
CA PHE A 56 7.76 -10.05 -25.43
C PHE A 56 7.30 -11.52 -25.50
N SER A 57 7.81 -12.27 -26.49
CA SER A 57 7.66 -13.73 -26.56
C SER A 57 8.92 -14.39 -26.03
N LEU A 58 8.78 -15.16 -24.94
CA LEU A 58 9.85 -15.97 -24.38
C LEU A 58 10.01 -17.24 -25.22
N HIS A 59 11.03 -17.27 -26.08
CA HIS A 59 11.52 -18.52 -26.66
C HIS A 59 12.23 -19.31 -25.56
N SER A 60 11.61 -20.41 -25.13
CA SER A 60 12.28 -21.40 -24.29
C SER A 60 13.40 -22.07 -25.08
N ARG A 61 14.65 -21.86 -24.67
CA ARG A 61 15.73 -22.82 -24.90
C ARG A 61 16.13 -23.38 -23.56
N VAL A 62 16.05 -24.69 -23.37
CA VAL A 62 17.21 -25.52 -23.03
C VAL A 62 17.02 -26.91 -23.62
N ALA A 63 18.13 -27.42 -24.15
CA ALA A 63 18.36 -28.65 -24.84
C ALA A 63 18.08 -29.93 -24.03
N SER A 64 17.90 -31.01 -24.78
CA SER A 64 17.79 -32.40 -24.38
C SER A 64 19.02 -32.99 -23.68
N SER A 65 18.79 -33.80 -22.65
CA SER A 65 19.48 -35.09 -22.46
C SER A 65 18.74 -35.89 -21.38
N GLY A 66 18.37 -37.14 -21.70
CA GLY A 66 17.52 -37.97 -20.87
C GLY A 66 18.23 -38.67 -19.69
N ALA A 67 17.42 -39.12 -18.73
CA ALA A 67 17.64 -40.33 -17.95
C ALA A 67 16.33 -40.72 -17.25
N LYS A 68 15.94 -41.99 -17.38
CA LYS A 68 14.84 -42.65 -16.66
C LYS A 68 15.24 -42.88 -15.19
N GLY A 69 14.28 -42.79 -14.27
CA GLY A 69 14.43 -43.32 -12.91
C GLY A 69 13.41 -42.73 -11.95
N GLY A 70 12.41 -43.53 -11.55
CA GLY A 70 11.38 -43.11 -10.59
C GLY A 70 11.93 -42.96 -9.16
N ARG A 71 11.32 -42.05 -8.40
CA ARG A 71 11.22 -42.18 -6.94
C ARG A 71 10.17 -41.23 -6.36
N GLU A 72 9.43 -41.81 -5.41
CA GLU A 72 8.49 -41.26 -4.43
C GLU A 72 8.37 -39.72 -4.34
N ARG A 73 7.13 -39.24 -4.51
CA ARG A 73 6.72 -37.90 -4.14
C ARG A 73 6.68 -37.78 -2.62
N SER A 74 7.82 -37.53 -2.01
CA SER A 74 7.88 -36.86 -0.71
C SER A 74 7.41 -35.43 -0.91
N SER A 75 6.19 -35.13 -0.45
CA SER A 75 5.67 -33.77 -0.37
C SER A 75 6.40 -33.00 0.72
N LYS A 76 7.65 -32.58 0.44
CA LYS A 76 8.27 -31.50 1.19
C LYS A 76 7.46 -30.25 0.93
N ALA A 77 6.71 -29.81 1.94
CA ALA A 77 6.14 -28.48 1.98
C ALA A 77 7.23 -27.48 1.58
N ARG A 78 7.04 -26.75 0.46
CA ARG A 78 7.91 -25.63 0.10
C ARG A 78 7.92 -24.71 1.31
N LYS A 79 9.11 -24.43 1.87
CA LYS A 79 9.32 -23.28 2.74
C LYS A 79 8.65 -22.11 2.02
N THR A 80 7.69 -21.47 2.67
CA THR A 80 7.21 -20.18 2.19
C THR A 80 8.43 -19.28 2.12
N ASP A 81 8.78 -18.81 0.93
CA ASP A 81 9.91 -17.90 0.77
C ASP A 81 9.59 -16.68 1.63
N ALA A 82 10.35 -16.48 2.71
CA ALA A 82 10.11 -15.39 3.65
C ALA A 82 10.23 -14.06 2.88
N ILE A 83 9.25 -13.16 3.05
CA ILE A 83 9.28 -11.85 2.42
C ILE A 83 10.49 -11.07 2.97
N PRO A 84 11.45 -10.64 2.12
CA PRO A 84 12.63 -9.91 2.59
C PRO A 84 12.24 -8.64 3.33
N ARG A 85 12.92 -8.38 4.45
CA ARG A 85 12.81 -7.13 5.22
C ARG A 85 14.13 -6.36 5.05
N ILE A 86 14.05 -5.11 4.59
CA ILE A 86 15.21 -4.25 4.37
C ILE A 86 14.94 -2.86 4.94
N HIS A 87 15.96 -2.14 5.38
CA HIS A 87 15.80 -0.75 5.76
C HIS A 87 15.85 0.17 4.54
N ALA A 88 14.92 1.13 4.47
CA ALA A 88 14.82 2.06 3.34
C ALA A 88 16.08 2.92 3.12
N LYS A 89 16.86 3.17 4.18
CA LYS A 89 18.12 3.93 4.13
C LYS A 89 19.31 3.13 3.60
N ASP A 90 19.22 1.80 3.58
CA ASP A 90 20.34 0.90 3.25
C ASP A 90 20.28 0.43 1.78
N VAL A 91 19.41 1.02 0.96
CA VAL A 91 19.21 0.65 -0.44
C VAL A 91 19.07 1.90 -1.31
N THR A 92 19.76 1.93 -2.43
CA THR A 92 19.61 3.01 -3.42
C THR A 92 18.33 2.85 -4.24
N PRO A 93 17.77 3.91 -4.84
CA PRO A 93 16.62 3.79 -5.73
C PRO A 93 16.85 2.82 -6.91
N GLU A 94 18.06 2.79 -7.46
CA GLU A 94 18.45 1.91 -8.56
C GLU A 94 18.48 0.44 -8.14
N GLU A 95 19.08 0.14 -6.98
CA GLU A 95 19.08 -1.22 -6.41
C GLU A 95 17.68 -1.68 -6.03
N PHE A 96 16.87 -0.80 -5.43
CA PHE A 96 15.48 -1.09 -5.08
C PHE A 96 14.68 -1.44 -6.33
N TYR A 97 14.80 -0.62 -7.38
CA TYR A 97 14.15 -0.87 -8.65
C TYR A 97 14.60 -2.21 -9.26
N ALA A 98 15.91 -2.42 -9.40
CA ALA A 98 16.46 -3.62 -10.04
C ALA A 98 16.11 -4.90 -9.28
N THR A 99 16.06 -4.85 -7.95
CA THR A 99 15.91 -6.04 -7.10
C THR A 99 14.45 -6.38 -6.81
N TYR A 100 13.59 -5.37 -6.64
CA TYR A 100 12.23 -5.56 -6.13
C TYR A 100 11.17 -5.19 -7.16
N VAL A 101 11.30 -4.04 -7.81
CA VAL A 101 10.30 -3.53 -8.76
C VAL A 101 10.37 -4.30 -10.08
N ALA A 102 11.53 -4.26 -10.75
CA ALA A 102 11.74 -4.90 -12.05
C ALA A 102 11.54 -6.43 -11.99
N MET A 103 11.89 -7.04 -10.85
CA MET A 103 11.75 -8.48 -10.62
C MET A 103 10.39 -8.88 -10.04
N ARG A 104 9.47 -7.92 -9.82
CA ARG A 104 8.15 -8.14 -9.20
C ARG A 104 8.23 -8.93 -7.89
N ARG A 105 9.23 -8.61 -7.07
CA ARG A 105 9.50 -9.29 -5.80
C ARG A 105 9.01 -8.43 -4.64
N PRO A 106 8.03 -8.86 -3.85
CA PRO A 106 7.56 -8.11 -2.68
C PRO A 106 8.67 -7.98 -1.62
N CYS A 107 8.62 -6.91 -0.84
CA CYS A 107 9.45 -6.74 0.35
C CYS A 107 8.75 -5.90 1.42
N VAL A 108 9.26 -6.00 2.64
CA VAL A 108 8.97 -5.06 3.72
C VAL A 108 10.10 -4.05 3.83
N LEU A 109 9.76 -2.77 3.71
CA LEU A 109 10.65 -1.65 3.94
C LEU A 109 10.55 -1.22 5.40
N GLN A 110 11.66 -1.14 6.12
CA GLN A 110 11.71 -0.73 7.51
C GLN A 110 12.22 0.70 7.62
N GLY A 111 11.63 1.47 8.53
CA GLY A 111 11.95 2.88 8.77
C GLY A 111 10.91 3.83 8.18
N THR A 112 11.27 5.10 8.09
CA THR A 112 10.40 6.16 7.60
C THR A 112 10.74 6.56 6.18
N LEU A 113 9.74 6.97 5.41
CA LEU A 113 9.97 7.60 4.11
C LEU A 113 10.51 9.02 4.35
N GLU A 114 11.62 9.35 3.70
CA GLU A 114 12.24 10.67 3.79
C GLU A 114 11.21 11.78 3.46
N GLY A 115 11.09 12.77 4.35
CA GLY A 115 10.12 13.87 4.21
C GLY A 115 8.70 13.56 4.67
N ALA A 116 8.39 12.33 5.09
CA ALA A 116 7.07 11.98 5.59
C ALA A 116 6.90 12.31 7.09
N LYS A 117 5.71 12.79 7.46
CA LYS A 117 5.29 13.16 8.82
C LYS A 117 4.21 12.22 9.37
N PHE A 118 4.16 10.98 8.89
CA PHE A 118 3.09 10.02 9.23
C PHE A 118 2.96 9.71 10.72
N GLU A 119 4.04 9.81 11.49
CA GLU A 119 3.97 9.67 12.96
C GLU A 119 2.98 10.66 13.59
N GLN A 120 2.83 11.85 13.00
CA GLN A 120 1.89 12.86 13.48
C GLN A 120 0.43 12.49 13.21
N TRP A 121 0.16 11.54 12.30
CA TRP A 121 -1.19 11.13 11.95
C TRP A 121 -1.78 10.15 12.98
N ARG A 122 -0.98 9.65 13.91
CA ARG A 122 -1.46 8.90 15.09
C ARG A 122 -2.29 9.79 16.03
N ASP A 123 -2.11 11.11 15.98
CA ASP A 123 -2.96 12.08 16.68
C ASP A 123 -4.16 12.47 15.80
N THR A 124 -5.32 11.89 16.09
CA THR A 124 -6.57 12.18 15.40
C THR A 124 -7.04 13.63 15.58
N LYS A 125 -6.63 14.33 16.65
CA LYS A 125 -6.96 15.76 16.84
C LYS A 125 -6.29 16.62 15.77
N ARG A 126 -5.05 16.27 15.40
CA ARG A 126 -4.34 16.92 14.29
C ARG A 126 -5.04 16.68 12.96
N LEU A 127 -5.41 15.42 12.67
CA LEU A 127 -6.14 15.07 11.44
C LEU A 127 -7.47 15.84 11.35
N ARG A 128 -8.21 15.92 12.46
CA ARG A 128 -9.45 16.69 12.59
C ARG A 128 -9.23 18.18 12.35
N LYS A 129 -8.15 18.76 12.87
CA LYS A 129 -7.79 20.18 12.66
C LYS A 129 -7.43 20.46 11.19
N ARG A 130 -6.67 19.57 10.56
CA ARG A 130 -6.14 19.72 9.20
C ARG A 130 -7.19 19.51 8.12
N ALA A 131 -7.94 18.43 8.21
CA ALA A 131 -8.78 17.91 7.15
C ALA A 131 -10.22 17.62 7.60
N GLY A 132 -10.62 18.06 8.80
CA GLY A 132 -11.91 17.67 9.38
C GLY A 132 -13.15 18.13 8.61
N GLN A 133 -13.04 19.17 7.77
CA GLN A 133 -14.15 19.63 6.91
C GLN A 133 -14.18 18.93 5.55
N ALA A 134 -13.20 18.08 5.26
CA ALA A 134 -13.15 17.31 4.03
C ALA A 134 -14.35 16.36 3.98
N LYS A 135 -15.05 16.32 2.84
CA LYS A 135 -16.08 15.32 2.57
C LYS A 135 -15.42 14.03 2.12
N VAL A 136 -15.79 12.93 2.75
CA VAL A 136 -15.21 11.61 2.50
C VAL A 136 -16.30 10.57 2.31
N GLU A 137 -16.03 9.62 1.44
CA GLU A 137 -16.83 8.41 1.27
C GLU A 137 -16.38 7.35 2.27
N VAL A 138 -17.31 6.88 3.09
CA VAL A 138 -17.05 5.82 4.08
C VAL A 138 -17.93 4.62 3.79
N GLU A 139 -17.34 3.44 3.82
CA GLU A 139 -18.10 2.20 3.83
C GLU A 139 -18.68 1.97 5.22
N PHE A 140 -19.86 1.36 5.27
CA PHE A 140 -20.47 0.96 6.53
C PHE A 140 -20.99 -0.48 6.45
N ARG A 141 -21.09 -1.10 7.61
CA ARG A 141 -21.60 -2.47 7.79
C ARG A 141 -22.61 -2.53 8.93
N GLU A 142 -23.43 -3.56 8.94
CA GLU A 142 -24.51 -3.72 9.93
C GLU A 142 -23.99 -4.20 11.29
N SER A 143 -22.84 -4.88 11.32
CA SER A 143 -22.27 -5.43 12.55
C SER A 143 -20.75 -5.65 12.44
N GLN A 144 -20.08 -5.91 13.57
CA GLN A 144 -18.64 -6.15 13.61
C GLN A 144 -18.19 -7.44 12.88
N SER A 145 -19.10 -8.39 12.66
CA SER A 145 -18.83 -9.62 11.92
C SER A 145 -19.12 -9.51 10.42
N ALA A 146 -19.85 -8.48 10.00
CA ALA A 146 -20.13 -8.24 8.59
C ALA A 146 -18.86 -7.76 7.84
N PRO A 147 -18.68 -8.16 6.57
CA PRO A 147 -17.55 -7.71 5.77
C PRO A 147 -17.72 -6.26 5.29
N PHE A 148 -16.60 -5.58 5.05
CA PHE A 148 -16.53 -4.41 4.18
C PHE A 148 -16.38 -4.86 2.72
N GLY A 149 -16.52 -3.94 1.76
CA GLY A 149 -16.38 -4.20 0.33
C GLY A 149 -17.65 -4.72 -0.36
N VAL A 150 -18.82 -4.54 0.26
CA VAL A 150 -20.13 -4.97 -0.28
C VAL A 150 -20.91 -3.86 -1.00
N GLY A 151 -20.31 -2.67 -1.14
CA GLY A 151 -20.90 -1.54 -1.88
C GLY A 151 -21.81 -0.62 -1.05
N ASN A 152 -21.88 -0.80 0.27
CA ASN A 152 -22.60 0.09 1.17
C ASN A 152 -21.71 1.28 1.57
N SER A 153 -21.94 2.45 0.99
CA SER A 153 -21.19 3.67 1.31
C SER A 153 -22.09 4.87 1.60
N LYS A 154 -21.54 5.85 2.33
CA LYS A 154 -22.16 7.15 2.56
C LYS A 154 -21.11 8.25 2.61
N GLU A 155 -21.50 9.46 2.21
CA GLU A 155 -20.66 10.65 2.40
C GLU A 155 -20.80 11.17 3.83
N MET A 156 -19.71 11.61 4.45
CA MET A 156 -19.71 12.39 5.69
C MET A 156 -18.49 13.31 5.78
N LEU A 157 -18.47 14.20 6.79
CA LEU A 157 -17.28 14.98 7.08
C LEU A 157 -16.23 14.10 7.76
N PHE A 158 -14.96 14.31 7.41
CA PHE A 158 -13.86 13.54 7.97
C PHE A 158 -13.75 13.66 9.49
N LYS A 159 -14.10 14.81 10.07
CA LYS A 159 -14.19 14.96 11.54
C LYS A 159 -15.23 14.02 12.17
N ASP A 160 -16.36 13.80 11.51
CA ASP A 160 -17.44 12.96 12.04
C ASP A 160 -17.02 11.48 11.94
N PHE A 161 -16.36 11.11 10.83
CA PHE A 161 -15.69 9.81 10.70
C PHE A 161 -14.67 9.59 11.81
N LEU A 162 -13.76 10.55 12.07
CA LEU A 162 -12.74 10.42 13.12
C LEU A 162 -13.34 10.27 14.52
N ALA A 163 -14.46 10.94 14.79
CA ALA A 163 -15.18 10.79 16.07
C ALA A 163 -15.79 9.38 16.23
N ASP A 164 -16.21 8.75 15.14
CA ASP A 164 -16.67 7.36 15.17
C ASP A 164 -15.52 6.35 15.23
N PHE A 165 -14.46 6.58 14.47
CA PHE A 165 -13.25 5.77 14.41
C PHE A 165 -12.57 5.60 15.77
N GLU A 166 -12.61 6.63 16.63
CA GLU A 166 -12.08 6.59 17.99
C GLU A 166 -12.86 5.63 18.91
N LYS A 167 -14.07 5.19 18.52
CA LYS A 167 -14.86 4.20 19.27
C LYS A 167 -14.38 2.79 18.95
N PRO A 168 -14.31 1.90 19.94
CA PRO A 168 -13.73 0.56 19.79
C PRO A 168 -14.54 -0.39 18.88
N ASP A 169 -15.76 -0.03 18.51
CA ASP A 169 -16.69 -0.84 17.75
C ASP A 169 -17.24 -0.11 16.51
N SER A 170 -16.46 0.83 15.96
CA SER A 170 -16.81 1.52 14.72
C SER A 170 -17.21 0.54 13.62
N LEU A 171 -18.35 0.82 13.01
CA LEU A 171 -18.87 0.09 11.85
C LEU A 171 -18.49 0.78 10.54
N LEU A 172 -17.61 1.77 10.60
CA LEU A 172 -17.20 2.58 9.45
C LEU A 172 -15.78 2.21 9.02
N TYR A 173 -15.57 2.29 7.71
CA TYR A 173 -14.27 2.12 7.09
C TYR A 173 -14.05 3.23 6.07
N LEU A 174 -13.00 4.02 6.25
CA LEU A 174 -12.57 4.94 5.22
C LEU A 174 -11.92 4.12 4.11
N THR A 175 -12.51 4.19 2.93
CA THR A 175 -12.10 3.44 1.75
C THR A 175 -11.49 4.38 0.69
N THR A 176 -11.25 3.88 -0.51
CA THR A 176 -10.78 4.71 -1.64
C THR A 176 -11.75 5.86 -1.92
N GLN A 177 -11.22 6.97 -2.38
CA GLN A 177 -12.00 8.19 -2.59
C GLN A 177 -12.14 8.46 -4.09
N PRO A 178 -13.30 8.94 -4.56
CA PRO A 178 -13.46 9.36 -5.94
C PRO A 178 -12.42 10.44 -6.30
N LEU A 179 -11.65 10.19 -7.35
CA LEU A 179 -10.64 11.12 -7.82
C LEU A 179 -11.28 12.15 -8.75
N PRO A 180 -11.17 13.46 -8.47
CA PRO A 180 -11.64 14.48 -9.39
C PRO A 180 -10.81 14.46 -10.67
N LEU A 181 -11.45 14.71 -11.80
CA LEU A 181 -10.76 14.90 -13.08
C LEU A 181 -10.09 16.27 -13.11
N ARG A 182 -8.88 16.30 -13.67
CA ARG A 182 -8.14 17.51 -14.01
C ARG A 182 -8.59 18.05 -15.36
N ASP A 183 -8.14 19.26 -15.70
CA ASP A 183 -8.43 19.93 -16.97
C ASP A 183 -7.99 19.14 -18.20
N ASP A 184 -6.98 18.27 -18.07
CA ASP A 184 -6.50 17.37 -19.13
C ASP A 184 -7.29 16.05 -19.23
N GLY A 185 -8.41 15.94 -18.50
CA GLY A 185 -9.27 14.76 -18.46
C GLY A 185 -8.69 13.59 -17.67
N ARG A 186 -7.52 13.74 -17.03
CA ARG A 186 -6.90 12.69 -16.23
C ARG A 186 -7.34 12.78 -14.76
N PRO A 187 -7.48 11.66 -14.04
CA PRO A 187 -7.72 11.69 -12.60
C PRO A 187 -6.60 12.43 -11.86
N SER A 188 -6.98 13.16 -10.81
CA SER A 188 -6.04 13.70 -9.83
C SER A 188 -5.29 12.58 -9.11
N LEU A 189 -4.13 12.88 -8.53
CA LEU A 189 -3.34 11.88 -7.79
C LEU A 189 -3.99 11.42 -6.49
N MET A 190 -4.86 12.24 -5.91
CA MET A 190 -5.50 11.99 -4.63
C MET A 190 -6.78 12.81 -4.52
N SER A 191 -7.62 12.45 -3.55
CA SER A 191 -8.82 13.20 -3.17
C SER A 191 -8.75 13.55 -1.68
N HIS A 192 -9.79 14.21 -1.18
CA HIS A 192 -9.99 14.43 0.25
C HIS A 192 -9.95 13.09 1.02
N PRO A 193 -9.37 13.01 2.23
CA PRO A 193 -8.77 14.10 3.00
C PRO A 193 -7.28 14.33 2.66
N LEU A 194 -6.70 13.58 1.72
CA LEU A 194 -5.26 13.62 1.43
C LEU A 194 -4.81 14.92 0.77
N THR A 195 -5.68 15.58 0.00
CA THR A 195 -5.43 16.93 -0.54
C THR A 195 -5.11 17.93 0.57
N ASP A 196 -5.83 17.85 1.70
CA ASP A 196 -5.64 18.70 2.87
C ASP A 196 -4.47 18.26 3.76
N LEU A 197 -3.80 17.16 3.44
CA LEU A 197 -2.68 16.56 4.18
C LEU A 197 -1.42 16.38 3.33
N GLN A 198 -1.41 16.89 2.09
CA GLN A 198 -0.40 16.58 1.08
C GLN A 198 1.02 17.01 1.48
N ASP A 199 1.15 18.07 2.28
CA ASP A 199 2.43 18.58 2.79
C ASP A 199 3.05 17.71 3.91
N ASP A 200 2.39 16.61 4.28
CA ASP A 200 2.90 15.64 5.24
C ASP A 200 3.67 14.48 4.59
N PHE A 201 3.72 14.39 3.26
CA PHE A 201 4.44 13.33 2.59
C PHE A 201 4.95 13.74 1.19
N PRO A 202 6.06 13.15 0.73
CA PRO A 202 6.55 13.43 -0.62
C PRO A 202 5.62 12.82 -1.68
N LEU A 203 5.25 13.60 -2.71
CA LEU A 203 4.58 13.10 -3.92
C LEU A 203 5.43 12.09 -4.71
N ARG A 204 6.73 11.99 -4.42
CA ARG A 204 7.57 10.93 -4.95
C ARG A 204 8.65 10.62 -3.92
N PRO A 205 8.48 9.58 -3.10
CA PRO A 205 9.52 9.18 -2.16
C PRO A 205 10.83 8.93 -2.90
N ARG A 206 11.95 9.41 -2.36
CA ARG A 206 13.27 9.32 -3.02
C ARG A 206 13.63 7.90 -3.46
N LEU A 207 13.32 6.92 -2.61
CA LEU A 207 13.55 5.49 -2.86
C LEU A 207 12.85 4.98 -4.15
N MET A 208 11.76 5.63 -4.58
CA MET A 208 11.02 5.24 -5.77
C MET A 208 11.69 5.71 -7.08
N GLY A 209 12.76 6.51 -7.01
CA GLY A 209 13.57 6.90 -8.16
C GLY A 209 12.73 7.54 -9.28
N ARG A 210 12.65 6.85 -10.42
CA ARG A 210 11.93 7.31 -11.62
C ARG A 210 10.47 6.85 -11.69
N LEU A 211 9.98 6.09 -10.71
CA LEU A 211 8.58 5.71 -10.64
C LEU A 211 7.71 6.95 -10.36
N VAL A 212 6.50 6.95 -10.92
CA VAL A 212 5.55 8.05 -10.81
C VAL A 212 4.32 7.52 -10.10
N PRO A 213 3.80 8.19 -9.05
CA PRO A 213 2.58 7.73 -8.40
C PRO A 213 1.39 7.74 -9.38
N ALA A 214 0.56 6.70 -9.29
CA ALA A 214 -0.70 6.63 -10.00
C ALA A 214 -1.82 7.25 -9.17
N ASN A 215 -1.86 6.91 -7.88
CA ASN A 215 -2.92 7.29 -6.95
C ASN A 215 -2.41 7.19 -5.49
N TYR A 216 -2.90 8.06 -4.61
CA TYR A 216 -2.75 7.96 -3.15
C TYR A 216 -4.11 7.73 -2.52
N ASN A 217 -4.19 6.74 -1.64
CA ASN A 217 -5.39 6.38 -0.92
C ASN A 217 -5.10 6.25 0.58
N LEU A 218 -6.08 6.63 1.39
CA LEU A 218 -6.04 6.51 2.84
C LEU A 218 -7.11 5.52 3.29
N TRP A 219 -6.71 4.53 4.08
CA TRP A 219 -7.59 3.55 4.68
C TRP A 219 -7.57 3.66 6.20
N MET A 220 -8.75 3.73 6.79
CA MET A 220 -8.91 3.84 8.23
C MET A 220 -10.05 2.94 8.68
N GLY A 221 -9.82 2.15 9.73
CA GLY A 221 -10.88 1.36 10.34
C GLY A 221 -10.54 1.02 11.78
N ASN A 222 -11.55 0.83 12.61
CA ASN A 222 -11.35 0.38 13.98
C ASN A 222 -12.18 -0.90 14.20
N ASN A 223 -11.48 -2.03 14.26
CA ASN A 223 -12.10 -3.34 14.41
C ASN A 223 -11.53 -4.02 15.65
N ARG A 224 -12.42 -4.57 16.49
CA ARG A 224 -12.00 -5.46 17.59
C ARG A 224 -11.49 -6.81 17.08
N GLY A 225 -12.05 -7.27 15.97
CA GLY A 225 -11.69 -8.52 15.31
C GLY A 225 -10.89 -8.30 14.04
N GLU A 226 -10.46 -9.40 13.41
CA GLU A 226 -9.84 -9.35 12.09
C GLU A 226 -10.87 -8.91 11.05
N SER A 227 -10.51 -7.90 10.25
CA SER A 227 -11.21 -7.58 9.00
C SER A 227 -10.32 -7.94 7.81
N SER A 228 -10.91 -8.62 6.83
CA SER A 228 -10.20 -9.00 5.61
C SER A 228 -10.75 -8.26 4.41
N SER A 229 -9.85 -7.86 3.52
CA SER A 229 -10.19 -7.58 2.13
C SER A 229 -10.13 -8.92 1.38
N GLY A 230 -11.09 -9.19 0.50
CA GLY A 230 -11.05 -10.38 -0.35
C GLY A 230 -9.75 -10.48 -1.15
N LEU A 231 -9.34 -11.71 -1.52
CA LEU A 231 -8.14 -11.92 -2.33
C LEU A 231 -8.31 -11.26 -3.71
N HIS A 232 -7.41 -10.34 -4.05
CA HIS A 232 -7.40 -9.65 -5.34
C HIS A 232 -5.96 -9.29 -5.72
N HIS A 233 -5.79 -8.78 -6.93
CA HIS A 233 -4.55 -8.15 -7.37
C HIS A 233 -4.88 -6.80 -8.00
N ASP A 234 -3.97 -5.85 -7.86
CA ASP A 234 -4.07 -4.55 -8.49
C ASP A 234 -3.30 -4.50 -9.80
N TYR A 235 -3.71 -3.58 -10.68
CA TYR A 235 -2.98 -3.31 -11.91
C TYR A 235 -1.65 -2.58 -11.66
N HIS A 236 -1.55 -1.81 -10.58
CA HIS A 236 -0.39 -1.03 -10.22
C HIS A 236 0.49 -1.74 -9.17
N ASP A 237 1.75 -1.31 -9.08
CA ASP A 237 2.58 -1.66 -7.93
C ASP A 237 2.10 -0.85 -6.73
N ASN A 238 2.15 -1.43 -5.53
CA ASN A 238 1.65 -0.78 -4.33
C ASN A 238 2.76 -0.57 -3.30
N LEU A 239 2.91 0.64 -2.80
CA LEU A 239 3.63 0.95 -1.57
C LEU A 239 2.62 1.20 -0.43
N TYR A 240 2.30 0.15 0.32
CA TYR A 240 1.56 0.28 1.57
C TYR A 240 2.46 0.87 2.66
N VAL A 241 1.96 1.84 3.41
CA VAL A 241 2.63 2.47 4.56
C VAL A 241 1.72 2.32 5.77
N LEU A 242 2.06 1.40 6.65
CA LEU A 242 1.32 1.18 7.89
C LEU A 242 1.68 2.29 8.89
N ILE A 243 0.70 3.09 9.31
CA ILE A 243 0.93 4.22 10.21
C ILE A 243 0.56 3.84 11.66
N SER A 244 -0.54 3.10 11.85
CA SER A 244 -0.97 2.59 13.14
C SER A 244 -1.74 1.27 13.01
N GLY A 245 -1.68 0.44 14.06
CA GLY A 245 -2.30 -0.88 14.11
C GLY A 245 -1.49 -1.95 13.38
N ARG A 246 -2.17 -2.97 12.85
CA ARG A 246 -1.54 -4.13 12.19
C ARG A 246 -2.29 -4.55 10.94
N LYS A 247 -1.57 -4.84 9.85
CA LYS A 247 -2.11 -5.47 8.63
C LYS A 247 -1.39 -6.80 8.36
N ARG A 248 -2.15 -7.87 8.15
CA ARG A 248 -1.62 -9.16 7.66
C ARG A 248 -1.82 -9.21 6.15
N PHE A 249 -0.73 -9.45 5.42
CA PHE A 249 -0.77 -9.71 3.98
C PHE A 249 -0.49 -11.19 3.72
N GLU A 250 -1.29 -11.78 2.85
CA GLU A 250 -1.07 -13.12 2.32
C GLU A 250 -0.91 -12.97 0.79
N LEU A 251 0.23 -13.41 0.26
CA LEU A 251 0.63 -13.15 -1.13
C LEU A 251 0.78 -14.46 -1.90
N TYR A 252 0.14 -14.55 -3.07
CA TYR A 252 0.01 -15.76 -3.88
C TYR A 252 0.73 -15.69 -5.21
#